data_AF-A0A7S2KSK6-F1
#
_entry.id   AF-A0A7S2KSK6-F1
#
_cell.length_a   1.000
_cell.length_b   1.000
_cell.length_c   1.000
_cell.angle_alpha   90.00
_cell.angle_beta   90.00
_cell.angle_gamma   90.00
#
_symmetry.space_group_name_H-M   'P 1'
#
loop_
_entity.id
_entity.type
_entity.pdbx_description
1 polymer ?
#
loop_
_entity_poly.entity_id
_entity_poly.type
_entity_poly.pdbx_seq_one_letter_code
_entity_poly.pdbx_strand_id
1 'polypeptide(L)'
;MISKSEADRRKGDEARMRKQGIDPSRGEDLAWGGAVVSRRQHRQTKVDAEAEKLREEAEALPMDPLQIIGKRPEARLKWLQKALMLASKGRGRVPIGSVYDIVTQSRFVSGVNHGVGSQMR
;
A
#
# COMPACT_ATOMS: atom_id res chain seq x y z
N MET A 1 14.66 32.63 35.27
CA MET A 1 14.04 31.29 35.16
C MET A 1 13.43 31.18 33.77
N ILE A 2 13.74 30.12 33.02
CA ILE A 2 13.15 29.89 31.69
C ILE A 2 11.73 29.34 31.90
N SER A 3 10.76 29.80 31.09
CA SER A 3 9.37 29.35 31.22
C SER A 3 9.22 27.86 30.84
N LYS A 4 8.23 27.18 31.41
CA LYS A 4 8.02 25.74 31.17
C LYS A 4 7.79 25.43 29.68
N SER A 5 7.08 26.30 28.96
CA SER A 5 6.85 26.15 27.51
C SER A 5 8.13 26.29 26.70
N GLU A 6 9.10 27.05 27.20
CA GLU A 6 10.37 27.31 26.53
C GLU A 6 11.39 26.20 26.80
N ALA A 7 11.32 25.57 27.98
CA ALA A 7 12.05 24.33 28.26
C ALA A 7 11.59 23.16 27.37
N ASP A 8 10.27 23.01 27.18
CA ASP A 8 9.72 21.94 26.33
C ASP A 8 10.06 22.12 24.85
N ARG A 9 10.07 23.38 24.36
CA ARG A 9 10.53 23.69 23.00
C ARG A 9 12.01 23.32 22.81
N ARG A 10 12.85 23.71 23.75
CA ARG A 10 14.30 23.44 23.71
C ARG A 10 14.59 21.94 23.69
N LYS A 11 13.88 21.16 24.52
CA LYS A 11 13.96 19.70 24.55
C LYS A 11 13.53 19.05 23.23
N GLY A 12 12.49 19.59 22.59
CA GLY A 12 12.04 19.15 21.26
C GLY A 12 13.04 19.45 20.15
N ASP A 13 13.71 20.59 20.20
CA ASP A 13 14.77 20.98 19.26
C ASP A 13 16.03 20.12 19.44
N GLU A 14 16.45 19.87 20.67
CA GLU A 14 17.58 18.98 21.00
C GLU A 14 17.36 17.54 20.50
N ALA A 15 16.14 17.00 20.65
CA ALA A 15 15.82 15.67 20.15
C ALA A 15 15.86 15.59 18.61
N ARG A 16 15.47 16.66 17.92
CA ARG A 16 15.54 16.75 16.45
C ARG A 16 16.99 16.86 15.96
N MET A 17 17.83 17.63 16.65
CA MET A 17 19.27 17.77 16.36
C MET A 17 20.00 16.42 16.48
N ARG A 18 19.78 15.69 17.59
CA ARG A 18 20.39 14.37 17.79
C ARG A 18 20.01 13.36 16.74
N LYS A 19 18.77 13.40 16.24
CA LYS A 19 18.32 12.55 15.13
C LYS A 19 19.05 12.86 13.81
N GLN A 20 19.59 14.06 13.66
CA GLN A 20 20.42 14.48 12.53
C GLN A 20 21.92 14.31 12.78
N GLY A 21 22.32 13.74 13.93
CA GLY A 21 23.72 13.49 14.29
C GLY A 21 24.45 14.70 14.88
N ILE A 22 23.75 15.79 15.19
CA ILE A 22 24.31 17.01 15.77
C ILE A 22 24.06 16.96 17.28
N ASP A 23 25.11 16.98 18.11
CA ASP A 23 24.99 16.89 19.57
C ASP A 23 25.34 18.21 20.25
N PRO A 24 24.35 19.02 20.67
CA PRO A 24 24.59 20.34 21.22
C PRO A 24 25.27 20.32 22.60
N SER A 25 25.40 19.16 23.25
CA SER A 25 26.17 19.00 24.50
C SER A 25 27.68 18.86 24.29
N ARG A 26 28.14 18.53 23.08
CA ARG A 26 29.57 18.52 22.74
C ARG A 26 29.91 19.89 22.16
N GLY A 27 30.61 20.71 22.94
CA GLY A 27 31.00 22.08 22.59
C GLY A 27 31.96 22.23 21.39
N GLU A 28 32.06 21.24 20.51
CA GLU A 28 32.93 21.24 19.32
C GLU A 28 32.19 21.61 18.02
N ASP A 29 30.85 21.63 18.01
CA ASP A 29 30.08 22.03 16.83
C ASP A 29 30.00 23.58 16.71
N LEU A 30 31.11 24.20 16.32
CA LEU A 30 31.22 25.63 15.93
C LEU A 30 30.36 26.02 14.71
N ALA A 31 29.54 25.11 14.18
CA ALA A 31 28.63 25.36 13.07
C ALA A 31 27.32 26.08 13.46
N TRP A 32 27.20 26.56 14.71
CA TRP A 32 25.98 27.22 15.20
C TRP A 32 25.65 28.57 14.53
N GLY A 33 26.54 29.10 13.68
CA GLY A 33 26.30 30.30 12.85
C GLY A 33 25.82 30.02 11.41
N GLY A 34 25.61 28.77 11.03
CA GLY A 34 25.23 28.40 9.66
C GLY A 34 23.75 28.65 9.34
N ALA A 35 23.47 29.36 8.25
CA ALA A 35 22.12 29.67 7.79
C ALA A 35 21.22 28.41 7.73
N VAL A 36 20.12 28.42 8.47
CA VAL A 36 19.11 27.35 8.47
C VAL A 36 18.33 27.41 7.16
N VAL A 37 18.76 26.65 6.15
CA VAL A 37 18.02 26.54 4.90
C VAL A 37 16.95 25.44 5.06
N SER A 38 15.70 25.85 5.28
CA SER A 38 14.56 24.92 5.28
C SER A 38 14.37 24.33 3.89
N ARG A 39 14.73 23.06 3.70
CA ARG A 39 14.39 22.32 2.48
C ARG A 39 12.96 21.82 2.59
N ARG A 40 12.08 22.26 1.69
CA ARG A 40 10.70 21.74 1.60
C ARG A 40 10.77 20.25 1.28
N GLN A 41 10.39 19.40 2.23
CA GLN A 41 10.17 18.00 1.93
C GLN A 41 8.87 17.87 1.14
N HIS A 42 8.98 17.30 -0.06
CA HIS A 42 7.82 16.99 -0.89
C HIS A 42 6.96 15.96 -0.14
N ARG A 43 5.78 16.39 0.28
CA ARG A 43 4.82 15.54 1.00
C ARG A 43 4.25 14.57 -0.03
N GLN A 44 4.70 13.32 -0.02
CA GLN A 44 4.11 12.30 -0.88
C GLN A 44 2.61 12.23 -0.63
N THR A 45 1.84 12.47 -1.69
CA THR A 45 0.39 12.45 -1.70
C THR A 45 -0.06 11.02 -1.41
N LYS A 46 -0.87 10.81 -0.36
CA LYS A 46 -1.39 9.49 0.04
C LYS A 46 -2.06 8.72 -1.12
N VAL A 47 -2.52 9.43 -2.14
CA VAL A 47 -3.15 8.89 -3.35
C VAL A 47 -2.18 8.01 -4.15
N ASP A 48 -0.88 8.31 -4.17
CA ASP A 48 0.11 7.53 -4.92
C ASP A 48 0.37 6.17 -4.26
N ALA A 49 0.38 6.11 -2.92
CA ALA A 49 0.60 4.88 -2.17
C ALA A 49 -0.55 3.86 -2.31
N GLU A 50 -1.81 4.32 -2.43
CA GLU A 50 -2.93 3.41 -2.67
C GLU A 50 -2.96 2.89 -4.11
N ALA A 51 -2.59 3.73 -5.07
CA ALA A 51 -2.48 3.34 -6.47
C ALA A 51 -1.34 2.34 -6.70
N GLU A 52 -0.20 2.49 -6.02
CA GLU A 52 0.90 1.52 -6.06
C GLU A 52 0.50 0.18 -5.44
N LYS A 53 -0.18 0.17 -4.29
CA LYS A 53 -0.68 -1.07 -3.69
C LYS A 53 -1.65 -1.83 -4.60
N LEU A 54 -2.61 -1.11 -5.21
CA LEU A 54 -3.53 -1.73 -6.16
C LEU A 54 -2.82 -2.31 -7.39
N ARG A 55 -1.69 -1.71 -7.78
CA ARG A 55 -0.85 -2.21 -8.87
C ARG A 55 -0.14 -3.50 -8.47
N GLU A 56 0.50 -3.52 -7.30
CA GLU A 56 1.16 -4.73 -6.77
C GLU A 56 0.16 -5.88 -6.62
N GLU A 57 -1.05 -5.59 -6.14
CA GLU A 57 -2.14 -6.57 -6.02
C GLU A 57 -2.62 -7.10 -7.38
N ALA A 58 -2.66 -6.26 -8.40
CA ALA A 58 -3.02 -6.67 -9.76
C ALA A 58 -1.95 -7.55 -10.41
N GLU A 59 -0.67 -7.24 -10.19
CA GLU A 59 0.46 -8.03 -10.70
C GLU A 59 0.59 -9.39 -9.98
N ALA A 60 0.22 -9.45 -8.69
CA ALA A 60 0.22 -10.68 -7.92
C ALA A 60 -0.97 -11.61 -8.20
N LEU A 61 -1.99 -11.16 -8.93
CA LEU A 61 -3.17 -11.97 -9.23
C LEU A 61 -2.83 -13.00 -10.32
N PRO A 62 -2.92 -14.32 -10.05
CA PRO A 62 -2.65 -15.32 -11.08
C PRO A 62 -3.73 -15.25 -12.16
N MET A 63 -3.32 -15.10 -13.42
CA MET A 63 -4.20 -15.01 -14.59
C MET A 63 -4.14 -16.27 -15.48
N ASP A 64 -3.37 -17.28 -15.09
CA ASP A 64 -3.28 -18.54 -15.82
C ASP A 64 -4.54 -19.41 -15.59
N PRO A 65 -5.31 -19.76 -16.64
CA PRO A 65 -6.51 -20.58 -16.51
C PRO A 65 -6.29 -21.90 -15.78
N LEU A 66 -5.15 -22.57 -16.02
CA LEU A 66 -4.87 -23.88 -15.40
C LEU A 66 -4.70 -23.75 -13.88
N GLN A 67 -4.03 -22.69 -13.43
CA GLN A 67 -3.85 -22.41 -12.01
C GLN A 67 -5.15 -22.04 -11.31
N ILE A 68 -6.11 -21.46 -12.03
CA ILE A 68 -7.39 -21.04 -11.47
C ILE A 68 -8.35 -22.22 -11.41
N ILE A 69 -8.49 -22.99 -12.50
CA ILE A 69 -9.38 -24.16 -12.54
C ILE A 69 -8.98 -25.21 -11.50
N GLY A 70 -7.67 -25.39 -11.29
CA GLY A 70 -7.13 -26.34 -10.30
C GLY A 70 -7.39 -25.97 -8.84
N LYS A 71 -7.85 -24.74 -8.55
CA LYS A 71 -8.23 -24.33 -7.20
C LYS A 71 -9.58 -24.93 -6.80
N ARG A 72 -9.81 -25.01 -5.48
CA ARG A 72 -11.11 -25.36 -4.91
C ARG A 72 -12.20 -24.39 -5.42
N PRO A 73 -13.46 -24.82 -5.61
CA PRO A 73 -14.54 -23.98 -6.11
C PRO A 73 -14.72 -22.65 -5.37
N GLU A 74 -14.62 -22.67 -4.04
CA GLU A 74 -14.67 -21.46 -3.20
C GLU A 74 -13.51 -20.50 -3.48
N ALA A 75 -12.30 -21.05 -3.69
CA ALA A 75 -11.12 -20.26 -3.99
C ALA A 75 -11.16 -19.65 -5.40
N ARG A 76 -11.85 -20.30 -6.35
CA ARG A 76 -12.13 -19.73 -7.69
C ARG A 76 -13.06 -18.53 -7.62
N LEU A 77 -14.10 -18.60 -6.78
CA LEU A 77 -15.01 -17.46 -6.57
C LEU A 77 -14.34 -16.30 -5.82
N LYS A 78 -13.51 -16.59 -4.81
CA LYS A 78 -12.68 -15.57 -4.16
C LYS A 78 -11.70 -14.90 -5.13
N TRP A 79 -11.12 -15.68 -6.04
CA TRP A 79 -10.27 -15.15 -7.12
C TRP A 79 -11.08 -14.23 -8.04
N LEU A 80 -12.27 -14.65 -8.47
CA LEU A 80 -13.14 -13.84 -9.33
C LEU A 80 -13.53 -12.52 -8.67
N GLN A 81 -13.90 -12.54 -7.38
CA GLN A 81 -14.21 -11.32 -6.64
C GLN A 81 -13.03 -10.34 -6.63
N LYS A 82 -11.81 -10.84 -6.36
CA LYS A 82 -10.59 -10.02 -6.40
C LYS A 82 -10.31 -9.49 -7.81
N ALA A 83 -10.46 -10.32 -8.84
CA ALA A 83 -10.26 -9.93 -10.22
C ALA A 83 -11.20 -8.78 -10.62
N LEU A 84 -12.48 -8.85 -10.25
CA LEU A 84 -13.48 -7.81 -10.53
C LEU A 84 -13.24 -6.53 -9.72
N MET A 85 -12.84 -6.65 -8.44
CA MET A 85 -12.45 -5.51 -7.61
C MET A 85 -11.25 -4.76 -8.19
N LEU A 86 -10.23 -5.50 -8.65
CA LEU A 86 -9.03 -4.93 -9.26
C LEU A 86 -9.33 -4.38 -10.66
N ALA A 87 -10.20 -5.02 -11.44
CA ALA A 87 -10.63 -4.50 -12.73
C ALA A 87 -11.39 -3.18 -12.61
N SER A 88 -12.28 -3.05 -11.61
CA SER A 88 -13.06 -1.83 -11.37
C SER A 88 -12.23 -0.68 -10.79
N LYS A 89 -11.33 -0.96 -9.83
CA LYS A 89 -10.51 0.07 -9.17
C LYS A 89 -9.22 0.40 -9.94
N GLY A 90 -8.64 -0.57 -10.62
CA GLY A 90 -7.28 -0.51 -11.15
C GLY A 90 -7.10 0.16 -12.51
N ARG A 91 -8.03 1.01 -12.98
CA ARG A 91 -7.96 1.67 -14.30
C ARG A 91 -7.58 0.73 -15.46
N GLY A 92 -8.13 -0.49 -15.51
CA GLY A 92 -7.92 -1.42 -16.61
C GLY A 92 -6.60 -2.20 -16.58
N ARG A 93 -5.94 -2.33 -15.42
CA ARG A 93 -4.74 -3.17 -15.26
C ARG A 93 -5.01 -4.66 -15.40
N VAL A 94 -6.22 -5.10 -15.04
CA VAL A 94 -6.66 -6.49 -15.23
C VAL A 94 -7.47 -6.59 -16.52
N PRO A 95 -7.03 -7.38 -17.52
CA PRO A 95 -7.76 -7.54 -18.77
C PRO A 95 -9.06 -8.32 -18.54
N ILE A 96 -10.19 -7.62 -18.60
CA ILE A 96 -11.53 -8.18 -18.36
C ILE A 96 -11.83 -9.33 -19.33
N GLY A 97 -11.36 -9.24 -20.58
CA GLY A 97 -11.51 -10.31 -21.57
C GLY A 97 -10.93 -11.63 -21.09
N SER A 98 -9.70 -11.62 -20.55
CA SER A 98 -9.08 -12.82 -20.01
C SER A 98 -9.83 -13.38 -18.80
N VAL A 99 -10.37 -12.52 -17.93
CA VAL A 99 -11.21 -12.96 -16.80
C VAL A 99 -12.48 -13.65 -17.32
N TYR A 100 -13.11 -13.09 -18.35
CA TYR A 100 -14.29 -13.67 -18.98
C TYR A 100 -13.98 -15.03 -19.62
N ASP A 101 -12.86 -15.16 -20.33
CA ASP A 101 -12.42 -16.42 -20.95
C ASP A 101 -12.19 -17.53 -19.92
N ILE A 102 -11.73 -17.18 -18.71
CA ILE A 102 -11.53 -18.13 -17.61
C ILE A 102 -12.88 -18.56 -17.01
N VAL A 103 -13.79 -17.61 -16.77
CA VAL A 103 -15.08 -17.88 -16.12
C VAL A 103 -16.03 -18.65 -17.03
N THR A 104 -15.96 -18.44 -18.34
CA THR A 104 -16.78 -19.13 -19.34
C THR A 104 -16.42 -20.61 -19.50
N GLN A 105 -15.27 -21.05 -18.98
CA GLN A 105 -14.90 -22.47 -19.01
C GLN A 105 -15.81 -23.28 -18.09
N SER A 106 -16.41 -24.35 -18.62
CA SER A 106 -17.33 -25.23 -17.86
C SER A 106 -16.70 -25.80 -16.57
N ARG A 107 -15.39 -26.01 -16.57
CA ARG A 107 -14.64 -26.51 -15.41
C ARG A 107 -14.55 -25.50 -14.26
N PHE A 108 -14.74 -24.21 -14.54
CA PHE A 108 -14.74 -23.14 -13.53
C PHE A 108 -15.95 -23.26 -12.59
N VAL A 109 -17.12 -23.61 -13.13
CA VAL A 109 -18.37 -23.74 -12.36
C VAL A 109 -18.53 -25.16 -11.80
N SER A 110 -17.77 -26.14 -12.29
CA SER A 110 -17.82 -27.52 -11.82
C SER A 110 -17.53 -27.67 -10.33
N GLY A 111 -18.47 -28.22 -9.56
CA GLY A 111 -18.33 -28.40 -8.10
C GLY A 111 -18.74 -27.18 -7.27
N VAL A 112 -19.35 -26.15 -7.85
CA VAL A 112 -19.96 -25.05 -7.10
C VAL A 112 -21.31 -25.51 -6.53
N ASN A 113 -21.40 -25.58 -5.20
CA ASN A 113 -22.63 -25.92 -4.48
C ASN A 113 -23.58 -24.72 -4.32
N HIS A 114 -24.87 -24.98 -4.07
CA HIS A 114 -25.96 -23.99 -3.95
C HIS A 114 -25.81 -22.92 -2.84
N GLY A 115 -24.70 -22.89 -2.08
CA GLY A 115 -24.44 -21.90 -1.03
C GLY A 115 -23.23 -21.00 -1.28
N VAL A 116 -22.38 -21.30 -2.26
CA VAL A 116 -21.06 -20.64 -2.36
C VAL A 116 -21.17 -19.18 -2.82
N GLY A 117 -22.19 -18.85 -3.63
CA GLY A 117 -22.46 -17.48 -4.06
C GLY A 117 -22.81 -16.53 -2.89
N SER A 118 -23.36 -17.05 -1.79
CA SER A 118 -23.71 -16.22 -0.62
C SER A 118 -22.49 -15.71 0.16
N GLN A 119 -21.30 -16.27 -0.10
CA GLN A 119 -20.05 -15.87 0.55
C GLN A 119 -19.37 -14.68 -0.14
N MET A 120 -19.84 -14.26 -1.32
CA MET A 120 -19.35 -13.04 -1.98
C MET A 120 -20.02 -11.82 -1.32
N ARG A 121 -19.33 -11.21 -0.35
CA ARG A 121 -19.68 -9.92 0.26
C ARG A 121 -18.57 -8.90 0.02
#